data_AF-A0A847BW42-F1
#
_entry.id   AF-A0A847BW42-F1
#
_cell.length_a   1.000
_cell.length_b   1.000
_cell.length_c   1.000
_cell.angle_alpha   90.00
_cell.angle_beta   90.00
_cell.angle_gamma   90.00
#
_symmetry.space_group_name_H-M   'P 1'
#
loop_
_entity.id
_entity.type
_entity.pdbx_description
1 polymer ?
#
loop_
_entity_poly.entity_id
_entity_poly.type
_entity_poly.pdbx_seq_one_letter_code
_entity_poly.pdbx_strand_id
1 'polypeptide(L)'
;MICDSQLFAAFMDSLKNPFLFVDNDHIIRYLNRAAKAHYSEGEKLIGRSILDCHNEDSRRQILEIFEKMKEGLEERLITDNERHRIYMRAVRDPLGRLLGYYERYEPPRKGAEPTP
;
A
#
# COMPACT_ATOMS: atom_id res chain seq x y z
N MET A 1 -1.74 -24.01 -0.02
CA MET A 1 -1.31 -23.16 -1.14
C MET A 1 -2.55 -22.87 -1.95
N ILE A 2 -2.97 -21.60 -2.07
CA ILE A 2 -4.04 -21.28 -3.03
C ILE A 2 -3.35 -21.33 -4.41
N CYS A 3 -3.56 -22.41 -5.16
CA CYS A 3 -2.98 -22.58 -6.50
C CYS A 3 -3.81 -21.92 -7.60
N ASP A 4 -4.91 -21.24 -7.24
CA ASP A 4 -5.82 -20.59 -8.16
C ASP A 4 -5.72 -19.06 -8.02
N SER A 5 -5.09 -18.44 -9.01
CA SER A 5 -4.95 -16.98 -9.09
C SER A 5 -6.29 -16.27 -9.26
N GLN A 6 -7.29 -16.92 -9.86
CA GLN A 6 -8.64 -16.37 -10.00
C GLN A 6 -9.35 -16.34 -8.65
N LEU A 7 -9.26 -17.43 -7.87
CA LEU A 7 -9.79 -17.46 -6.52
C LEU A 7 -9.13 -16.40 -5.63
N PHE A 8 -7.80 -16.25 -5.71
CA PHE A 8 -7.09 -15.22 -4.94
C PHE A 8 -7.50 -13.80 -5.35
N ALA A 9 -7.61 -13.53 -6.65
CA ALA A 9 -8.08 -12.24 -7.15
C ALA A 9 -9.51 -11.94 -6.68
N ALA A 10 -10.42 -12.92 -6.76
CA ALA A 10 -11.80 -12.79 -6.28
C ALA A 10 -11.86 -12.52 -4.77
N PHE A 11 -11.02 -13.20 -3.98
CA PHE A 11 -10.88 -12.94 -2.55
C PHE A 11 -10.43 -11.49 -2.29
N MET A 12 -9.37 -11.03 -2.97
CA MET A 12 -8.86 -9.67 -2.79
C MET A 12 -9.87 -8.60 -3.24
N ASP A 13 -10.63 -8.86 -4.31
CA ASP A 13 -11.71 -7.97 -4.80
C ASP A 13 -12.95 -7.96 -3.89
N SER A 14 -13.09 -8.95 -3.00
CA SER A 14 -14.14 -8.97 -1.98
C SER A 14 -13.85 -8.04 -0.79
N LEU A 15 -12.59 -7.62 -0.63
CA LEU A 15 -12.19 -6.74 0.48
C LEU A 15 -12.78 -5.32 0.29
N LYS A 16 -13.29 -4.76 1.39
CA LYS A 16 -13.94 -3.43 1.39
C LYS A 16 -12.93 -2.28 1.27
N ASN A 17 -11.73 -2.45 1.80
CA ASN A 17 -10.71 -1.41 1.80
C ASN A 17 -9.93 -1.43 0.47
N PRO A 18 -9.43 -0.26 0.02
CA PRO A 18 -8.55 -0.21 -1.14
C PRO A 18 -7.22 -0.89 -0.81
N PHE A 19 -6.81 -1.81 -1.68
CA PHE A 19 -5.48 -2.43 -1.65
C PHE A 19 -4.83 -2.27 -3.01
N LEU A 20 -3.61 -1.74 -3.01
CA LEU A 20 -2.71 -1.71 -4.14
C LEU A 20 -1.38 -2.34 -3.74
N PHE A 21 -0.75 -3.06 -4.66
CA PHE A 21 0.60 -3.58 -4.44
C PHE A 21 1.59 -2.88 -5.35
N VAL A 22 2.69 -2.41 -4.77
CA VAL A 22 3.82 -1.81 -5.45
C VAL A 22 5.01 -2.75 -5.34
N ASP A 23 5.70 -3.03 -6.44
CA ASP A 23 6.90 -3.85 -6.42
C ASP A 23 8.16 -3.08 -5.99
N ASN A 24 9.30 -3.77 -6.03
CA ASN A 24 10.60 -3.19 -5.67
C ASN A 24 11.09 -2.08 -6.61
N ASP A 25 10.54 -1.99 -7.84
CA ASP A 25 10.84 -0.93 -8.80
C ASP A 25 9.87 0.25 -8.68
N HIS A 26 9.08 0.26 -7.59
CA HIS A 26 8.05 1.26 -7.32
C HIS A 26 6.90 1.27 -8.33
N ILE A 27 6.69 0.16 -9.04
CA ILE A 27 5.62 0.01 -10.04
C ILE A 27 4.38 -0.60 -9.40
N ILE A 28 3.22 0.02 -9.64
CA ILE A 28 1.92 -0.51 -9.20
C ILE A 28 1.60 -1.75 -10.03
N ARG A 29 1.55 -2.92 -9.39
CA ARG A 29 1.32 -4.21 -10.06
C ARG A 29 -0.09 -4.77 -9.88
N TYR A 30 -0.80 -4.33 -8.85
CA TYR A 30 -2.13 -4.84 -8.55
C TYR A 30 -2.99 -3.76 -7.87
N LEU A 31 -4.28 -3.79 -8.17
CA LEU A 31 -5.34 -3.04 -7.52
C LEU A 31 -6.52 -3.99 -7.28
N ASN A 32 -7.06 -4.00 -6.07
CA ASN A 32 -8.35 -4.66 -5.86
C ASN A 32 -9.52 -3.77 -6.34
N ARG A 33 -10.72 -4.35 -6.43
CA ARG A 33 -11.94 -3.65 -6.84
C ARG A 33 -12.19 -2.35 -6.05
N ALA A 34 -11.95 -2.34 -4.74
CA ALA A 34 -12.11 -1.15 -3.91
C ALA A 34 -11.10 -0.05 -4.28
N ALA A 35 -9.82 -0.39 -4.52
CA ALA A 35 -8.80 0.55 -4.97
C ALA A 35 -9.11 1.13 -6.35
N LYS A 36 -9.58 0.30 -7.29
CA LYS A 36 -9.99 0.76 -8.62
C LYS A 36 -11.14 1.78 -8.57
N ALA A 37 -12.04 1.65 -7.61
CA ALA A 37 -13.14 2.60 -7.39
C ALA A 37 -12.71 3.83 -6.58
N HIS A 38 -11.67 3.70 -5.74
CA HIS A 38 -11.19 4.75 -4.87
C HIS A 38 -10.34 5.80 -5.62
N TYR A 39 -9.45 5.36 -6.50
CA TYR A 39 -8.57 6.25 -7.26
C TYR A 39 -9.23 6.70 -8.57
N SER A 40 -9.15 8.00 -8.88
CA SER A 40 -9.75 8.60 -10.08
C SER A 40 -9.29 7.95 -11.39
N GLU A 41 -8.04 7.54 -11.46
CA GLU A 41 -7.43 6.88 -12.61
C GLU A 41 -7.75 5.38 -12.68
N GLY A 42 -8.25 4.80 -11.59
CA GLY A 42 -8.62 3.39 -11.49
C GLY A 42 -7.54 2.43 -12.00
N GLU A 43 -7.93 1.52 -12.89
CA GLU A 43 -7.04 0.50 -13.46
C GLU A 43 -5.86 1.07 -14.25
N LYS A 44 -5.93 2.32 -14.73
CA LYS A 44 -4.84 2.96 -15.49
C LYS A 44 -3.60 3.23 -14.65
N LEU A 45 -3.68 3.08 -13.32
CA LEU A 45 -2.54 3.15 -12.43
C LEU A 45 -1.63 1.92 -12.53
N ILE A 46 -2.15 0.77 -12.98
CA ILE A 46 -1.34 -0.44 -13.13
C ILE A 46 -0.23 -0.18 -14.16
N GLY A 47 1.02 -0.51 -13.79
CA GLY A 47 2.20 -0.28 -14.59
C GLY A 47 2.83 1.11 -14.44
N ARG A 48 2.20 2.04 -13.72
CA ARG A 48 2.79 3.34 -13.40
C ARG A 48 3.67 3.27 -12.15
N SER A 49 4.66 4.15 -12.06
CA SER A 49 5.39 4.35 -10.81
C SER A 49 4.51 5.05 -9.78
N ILE A 50 4.49 4.53 -8.55
CA ILE A 50 3.78 5.20 -7.43
C ILE A 50 4.42 6.56 -7.12
N LEU A 51 5.72 6.74 -7.42
CA LEU A 51 6.43 7.99 -7.23
C LEU A 51 5.86 9.10 -8.11
N ASP A 52 5.41 8.78 -9.32
CA ASP A 52 4.80 9.75 -10.24
C ASP A 52 3.47 10.30 -9.71
N CYS A 53 2.84 9.59 -8.76
CA CYS A 53 1.58 9.99 -8.15
C CYS A 53 1.77 10.92 -6.93
N HIS A 54 3.01 11.15 -6.50
CA HIS A 54 3.34 11.84 -5.26
C HIS A 54 4.19 13.09 -5.50
N ASN A 55 4.09 14.05 -4.59
CA ASN A 55 4.98 15.21 -4.54
C ASN A 55 6.39 14.83 -4.04
N GLU A 56 7.33 15.76 -4.08
CA GLU A 56 8.73 15.50 -3.74
C GLU A 56 8.95 15.00 -2.30
N ASP A 57 8.21 15.54 -1.33
CA ASP A 57 8.35 15.13 0.07
C ASP A 57 7.83 13.72 0.30
N SER A 58 6.66 13.38 -0.26
CA SER A 58 6.11 12.03 -0.22
C SER A 58 7.01 11.03 -0.95
N ARG A 59 7.60 11.41 -2.10
CA ARG A 59 8.58 10.57 -2.80
C ARG A 59 9.79 10.26 -1.91
N ARG A 60 10.35 11.28 -1.26
CA ARG A 60 11.49 11.11 -0.34
C ARG A 60 11.13 10.16 0.80
N GLN A 61 9.97 10.34 1.42
CA GLN A 61 9.49 9.49 2.50
C GLN A 61 9.32 8.02 2.05
N ILE A 62 8.72 7.78 0.88
CA ILE A 62 8.54 6.44 0.32
C ILE A 62 9.91 5.76 0.14
N LEU A 63 10.87 6.44 -0.47
CA LEU A 63 12.21 5.91 -0.73
C LEU A 63 12.97 5.60 0.56
N GLU A 64 12.94 6.49 1.54
CA GLU A 64 13.60 6.28 2.84
C GLU A 64 13.02 5.08 3.60
N ILE A 65 11.69 4.92 3.56
CA ILE A 65 11.03 3.78 4.20
C ILE A 65 11.38 2.49 3.47
N PHE A 66 11.41 2.53 2.13
CA PHE A 66 11.75 1.38 1.31
C PHE A 66 13.17 0.87 1.56
N GLU A 67 14.17 1.76 1.69
CA GLU A 67 15.53 1.33 2.07
C GLU A 67 15.53 0.60 3.42
N LYS A 68 14.81 1.13 4.43
CA LYS A 68 14.66 0.44 5.72
C LYS A 68 13.92 -0.91 5.59
N MET A 69 12.99 -1.05 4.64
CA MET A 69 12.34 -2.32 4.36
C MET A 69 13.32 -3.34 3.76
N LYS A 70 14.28 -2.90 2.93
CA LYS A 70 15.36 -3.80 2.47
C LYS A 70 16.19 -4.33 3.65
N GLU A 71 16.33 -3.53 4.70
CA GLU A 71 17.03 -3.89 5.95
C GLU A 71 16.18 -4.70 6.95
N GLY A 72 14.90 -4.97 6.65
CA GLY A 72 14.03 -5.79 7.49
C GLY A 72 12.89 -5.04 8.19
N LEU A 73 12.67 -3.76 7.92
CA LEU A 73 11.49 -3.07 8.42
C LEU A 73 10.21 -3.72 7.85
N GLU A 74 9.27 -4.05 8.73
CA GLU A 74 7.99 -4.68 8.35
C GLU A 74 6.91 -3.65 8.01
N GLU A 75 6.79 -2.59 8.80
CA GLU A 75 5.84 -1.51 8.53
C GLU A 75 6.29 -0.17 9.12
N ARG A 76 5.78 0.92 8.53
CA ARG A 76 5.95 2.29 9.01
C ARG A 76 4.62 3.02 8.95
N LEU A 77 4.24 3.70 10.03
CA LEU A 77 3.14 4.66 10.02
C LEU A 77 3.55 5.89 9.20
N ILE A 78 2.82 6.20 8.13
CA ILE A 78 3.08 7.32 7.22
C ILE A 78 2.04 8.43 7.34
N THR A 79 0.85 8.11 7.86
CA THR A 79 -0.18 9.11 8.17
C THR A 79 -0.90 8.70 9.44
N ASP A 80 -1.06 9.64 10.38
CA ASP A 80 -1.88 9.50 11.58
C ASP A 80 -2.73 10.75 11.71
N ASN A 81 -4.03 10.64 11.43
CA ASN A 81 -4.97 11.72 11.57
C ASN A 81 -6.32 11.18 12.07
N GLU A 82 -7.27 12.09 12.29
CA GLU A 82 -8.61 11.78 12.81
C GLU A 82 -9.47 10.92 11.88
N ARG A 83 -9.11 10.80 10.60
CA ARG A 83 -9.85 10.00 9.62
C ARG A 83 -9.28 8.60 9.48
N HIS A 84 -7.96 8.48 9.49
CA HIS A 84 -7.29 7.22 9.21
C HIS A 84 -5.84 7.21 9.70
N ARG A 85 -5.37 6.00 9.97
CA ARG A 85 -3.95 5.68 10.15
C ARG A 85 -3.51 4.86 8.95
N ILE A 86 -2.51 5.35 8.22
CA ILE A 86 -1.99 4.69 7.03
C ILE A 86 -0.58 4.22 7.31
N TYR A 87 -0.34 2.94 7.01
CA TYR A 87 0.95 2.30 7.15
C TYR A 87 1.46 1.88 5.79
N MET A 88 2.73 2.15 5.50
CA MET A 88 3.45 1.47 4.43
C MET A 88 3.96 0.14 4.98
N ARG A 89 3.54 -0.98 4.40
CA ARG A 89 3.83 -2.34 4.90
C ARG A 89 4.54 -3.19 3.85
N ALA A 90 5.61 -3.84 4.25
CA ALA A 90 6.41 -4.72 3.41
C ALA A 90 5.64 -5.99 3.02
N VAL A 91 5.88 -6.47 1.80
CA VAL A 91 5.45 -7.79 1.34
C VAL A 91 6.71 -8.61 1.09
N ARG A 92 6.79 -9.78 1.70
CA ARG A 92 7.95 -10.66 1.59
C ARG A 92 7.54 -12.02 1.07
N ASP A 93 8.49 -12.68 0.41
CA ASP A 93 8.35 -14.09 0.05
C ASP A 93 8.63 -15.01 1.27
N PRO A 94 8.43 -16.33 1.14
CA PRO A 94 8.70 -17.27 2.23
C PRO A 94 10.17 -17.32 2.71
N LEU A 95 11.12 -16.79 1.94
CA LEU A 95 12.52 -16.68 2.31
C LEU A 95 12.85 -15.32 2.96
N GLY A 96 11.85 -14.46 3.18
CA GLY A 96 12.01 -13.14 3.77
C GLY A 96 12.48 -12.06 2.78
N ARG A 97 12.59 -12.37 1.48
CA ARG A 97 13.01 -11.39 0.47
C ARG A 97 11.88 -10.39 0.25
N LEU A 98 12.23 -9.10 0.24
CA LEU A 98 11.28 -8.03 -0.06
C LEU A 98 10.81 -8.17 -1.52
N LEU A 99 9.49 -8.25 -1.72
CA LEU A 99 8.85 -8.25 -3.04
C LEU A 99 8.28 -6.88 -3.40
N GLY A 100 8.00 -6.07 -2.39
CA GLY A 100 7.38 -4.76 -2.55
C GLY A 100 6.67 -4.33 -1.27
N TYR A 101 5.65 -3.49 -1.41
CA TYR A 101 4.89 -2.96 -0.29
C TYR A 101 3.47 -2.56 -0.70
N TYR A 102 2.63 -2.29 0.30
CA TYR A 102 1.29 -1.75 0.12
C TYR A 102 0.95 -0.77 1.24
N GLU A 103 -0.10 0.02 1.03
CA GLU A 103 -0.68 0.88 2.06
C GLU A 103 -1.78 0.13 2.83
N ARG A 104 -1.64 0.09 4.15
CA ARG A 104 -2.59 -0.54 5.07
C ARG A 104 -3.32 0.53 5.85
N TYR A 105 -4.63 0.59 5.66
CA TYR A 105 -5.51 1.53 6.34
C TYR A 105 -6.03 0.95 7.66
N GLU A 106 -5.97 1.76 8.71
CA GLU A 106 -6.60 1.53 10.00
C GLU A 106 -7.52 2.69 10.37
N PRO A 107 -8.55 2.44 11.21
CA PRO A 107 -9.29 3.52 11.86
C PRO A 107 -8.37 4.46 12.66
N PRO A 108 -8.81 5.71 12.89
CA PRO A 108 -8.09 6.64 13.76
C PRO A 108 -7.99 6.07 15.18
N ARG A 109 -7.03 6.58 15.97
CA ARG A 109 -6.96 6.24 17.40
C ARG A 109 -8.26 6.68 18.09
N LYS A 110 -8.79 5.83 18.96
CA LYS A 110 -9.92 6.21 19.83
C LYS A 110 -9.51 7.41 20.68
N GLY A 111 -10.29 8.49 20.61
CA GLY A 111 -10.03 9.73 21.35
C GLY A 111 -9.09 10.72 20.67
N ALA A 112 -8.79 10.59 19.37
CA ALA A 112 -8.18 11.68 18.62
C ALA A 112 -9.15 12.87 18.60
N GLU A 113 -8.80 13.95 19.30
CA GLU A 113 -9.53 15.21 19.24
C GLU A 113 -9.27 15.91 17.90
N PRO A 114 -10.23 16.71 17.40
CA PRO A 114 -10.01 17.53 16.23
C PRO A 114 -8.84 18.48 16.43
N THR A 115 -7.90 18.45 15.51
CA THR A 115 -6.82 19.44 15.45
C THR A 115 -7.44 20.78 15.05
N PRO A 116 -7.26 21.86 15.83
CA PRO A 116 -7.90 23.16 15.56
C PRO A 116 -7.47 23.79 14.23
#